data_AF-A0A016C0T5-F1
#
_entry.id   AF-A0A016C0T5-F1
#
_cell.length_a   1.000
_cell.length_b   1.000
_cell.length_c   1.000
_cell.angle_alpha   90.00
_cell.angle_beta   90.00
_cell.angle_gamma   90.00
#
_symmetry.space_group_name_H-M   'P 1'
#
loop_
_entity.id
_entity.type
_entity.pdbx_description
1 polymer ?
#
loop_
_entity_poly.entity_id
_entity_poly.type
_entity_poly.pdbx_seq_one_letter_code
_entity_poly.pdbx_strand_id
1 'polypeptide(L)'
;MLFNELRLHGKLAAKRHPMYEKNKIGKYIMYASFIFWGAYFIFIGIGLAKAISTEVPNMEAYHILNSGLIFALALDFVIRFPFQKTPTQEVKPYLLLPVKRSRILDFLLLRHGLSSFNLIWLFLFVPFAALTVFPFYGISGVLTYSIGIWLLMVFNGYWYLLCRTLINEHIWWVVLPIVVYSGIAIAIFIPKTGFISNFFMNLGEGYIEGNLLAYLGTLAATVLVWCINRKVMTGLIYNEINKVEDTKVKTVSEYRFLERFGEVGEYMRLELKMLLRNKRCKASLRSVAMLVIIFSIILSFSSTYDHMKSFVQVYSFLGFGMVILIQLMGFEGNYIDGLMTRKESIKSLLTAKYYIYSLAEIIPLILLIPAFVMGKASLLGAVALIFLTTGPVYCILFQLAVYNHKTVPINESITGKQSMNTGMQMLISFGLFIVPTTLYGTLPMLLGQTWAYIVILIIGLGFTLTSPMWINNVYVRFMQRRYENMEGFRDSK
;
A
#
# COMPACT_ATOMS: atom_id res chain seq x y z
N MET A 1 26.51 17.86 14.64
CA MET A 1 25.86 17.77 15.97
C MET A 1 24.36 17.50 15.85
N LEU A 2 23.55 18.46 15.34
CA LEU A 2 22.09 18.32 15.20
C LEU A 2 21.61 17.07 14.42
N PHE A 3 22.29 16.71 13.32
CA PHE A 3 21.93 15.50 12.53
C PHE A 3 22.05 14.22 13.37
N ASN A 4 23.12 14.08 14.15
CA ASN A 4 23.34 12.90 14.99
C ASN A 4 22.34 12.85 16.15
N GLU A 5 22.00 13.99 16.74
CA GLU A 5 21.00 14.09 17.81
C GLU A 5 19.59 13.74 17.31
N LEU A 6 19.17 14.26 16.15
CA LEU A 6 17.87 13.92 15.56
C LEU A 6 17.80 12.43 15.17
N ARG A 7 18.91 11.88 14.65
CA ARG A 7 19.02 10.43 14.37
C ARG A 7 18.94 9.60 15.65
N LEU A 8 19.61 10.02 16.72
CA LEU A 8 19.56 9.38 18.03
C LEU A 8 18.14 9.45 18.61
N HIS A 9 17.50 10.61 18.55
CA HIS A 9 16.12 10.82 18.98
C HIS A 9 15.16 9.87 18.24
N GLY A 10 15.29 9.73 16.92
CA GLY A 10 14.51 8.77 16.14
C GLY A 10 14.71 7.32 16.58
N LYS A 11 15.95 6.93 16.88
CA LYS A 11 16.28 5.58 17.40
C LYS A 11 15.71 5.35 18.80
N LEU A 12 15.80 6.34 19.68
CA LEU A 12 15.26 6.28 21.04
C LEU A 12 13.73 6.26 21.04
N ALA A 13 13.08 7.04 20.17
CA ALA A 13 11.63 7.01 20.00
C ALA A 13 11.13 5.63 19.55
N ALA A 14 11.88 4.94 18.67
CA ALA A 14 11.55 3.56 18.31
C ALA A 14 11.71 2.59 19.48
N LYS A 15 12.74 2.78 20.33
CA LYS A 15 13.01 1.94 21.51
C LYS A 15 12.00 2.16 22.64
N ARG A 16 11.52 3.39 22.83
CA ARG A 16 10.52 3.77 23.85
C ARG A 16 9.11 3.32 23.52
N HIS A 17 8.85 2.89 22.28
CA HIS A 17 7.52 2.45 21.88
C HIS A 17 7.13 1.21 22.72
N PRO A 18 5.97 1.18 23.40
CA PRO A 18 5.57 0.06 24.29
C PRO A 18 5.60 -1.30 23.61
N MET A 19 5.31 -1.31 22.30
CA MET A 19 5.37 -2.51 21.46
C MET A 19 6.78 -2.92 20.98
N TYR A 20 7.85 -2.21 21.34
CA TYR A 20 9.21 -2.53 20.87
C TYR A 20 9.68 -3.92 21.32
N GLU A 21 9.26 -4.34 22.52
CA GLU A 21 9.56 -5.66 23.08
C GLU A 21 8.56 -6.73 22.64
N LYS A 22 7.26 -6.41 22.58
CA LYS A 22 6.20 -7.31 22.08
C LYS A 22 6.40 -7.69 20.60
N ASN A 23 7.19 -6.93 19.84
CA ASN A 23 7.42 -7.14 18.40
C ASN A 23 8.78 -7.78 18.05
N LYS A 24 9.42 -8.52 18.98
CA LYS A 24 10.69 -9.26 18.72
C LYS A 24 10.58 -10.19 17.50
N ILE A 25 9.50 -10.97 17.41
CA ILE A 25 9.20 -11.86 16.27
C ILE A 25 9.10 -11.05 14.97
N GLY A 26 8.44 -9.88 15.00
CA GLY A 26 8.34 -8.99 13.84
C GLY A 26 9.70 -8.49 13.33
N LYS A 27 10.67 -8.29 14.22
CA LYS A 27 12.05 -7.93 13.82
C LYS A 27 12.74 -9.09 13.11
N TYR A 28 12.62 -10.31 13.63
CA TYR A 28 13.17 -11.50 12.96
C TYR A 28 12.53 -11.73 11.60
N ILE A 29 11.21 -11.59 11.49
CA ILE A 29 10.50 -11.68 10.20
C ILE A 29 10.98 -10.60 9.23
N MET A 30 11.17 -9.37 9.70
CA MET A 30 11.68 -8.27 8.86
C MET A 30 13.10 -8.55 8.34
N TYR A 31 14.00 -9.05 9.19
CA TYR A 31 15.36 -9.43 8.77
C TYR A 31 15.33 -10.63 7.81
N ALA A 32 14.54 -11.66 8.09
CA ALA A 32 14.37 -12.81 7.21
C ALA A 32 13.80 -12.40 5.84
N SER A 33 12.80 -11.52 5.84
CA SER A 33 12.23 -10.96 4.60
C SER A 33 13.25 -10.14 3.83
N PHE A 34 14.07 -9.32 4.51
CA PHE A 34 15.13 -8.56 3.85
C PHE A 34 16.17 -9.48 3.19
N ILE A 35 16.61 -10.53 3.88
CA ILE A 35 17.54 -11.52 3.33
C ILE A 35 16.91 -12.26 2.15
N PHE A 36 15.65 -12.70 2.29
CA PHE A 36 14.91 -13.39 1.23
C PHE A 36 14.78 -12.54 -0.04
N TRP A 37 14.32 -11.28 0.08
CA TRP A 37 14.22 -10.37 -1.05
C TRP A 37 15.58 -10.03 -1.63
N GLY A 38 16.61 -9.81 -0.81
CA GLY A 38 17.98 -9.60 -1.26
C GLY A 38 18.49 -10.77 -2.11
N ALA A 39 18.34 -12.01 -1.62
CA ALA A 39 18.71 -13.21 -2.37
C ALA A 39 17.90 -13.36 -3.67
N TYR A 40 16.62 -13.04 -3.64
CA TYR A 40 15.76 -13.07 -4.83
C TYR A 40 16.20 -12.05 -5.89
N PHE A 41 16.55 -10.83 -5.50
CA PHE A 41 17.09 -9.82 -6.41
C PHE A 41 18.45 -10.24 -7.00
N ILE A 42 19.31 -10.89 -6.22
CA ILE A 42 20.58 -11.46 -6.72
C ILE A 42 20.29 -12.52 -7.77
N PHE A 43 19.36 -13.44 -7.49
CA PHE A 43 18.97 -14.49 -8.43
C PHE A 43 18.42 -13.91 -9.74
N ILE A 44 17.55 -12.89 -9.65
CA ILE A 44 17.07 -12.16 -10.83
C ILE A 44 18.21 -11.49 -11.58
N GLY A 45 19.13 -10.82 -10.89
CA GLY A 45 20.28 -10.16 -11.53
C GLY A 45 21.15 -11.14 -12.31
N ILE A 46 21.44 -12.31 -11.74
CA ILE A 46 22.18 -13.40 -12.42
C ILE A 46 21.38 -13.97 -13.58
N GLY A 47 20.07 -14.21 -13.38
CA GLY A 47 19.18 -14.72 -14.40
C GLY A 47 19.08 -13.80 -15.61
N LEU A 48 18.92 -12.50 -15.39
CA LEU A 48 18.91 -11.47 -16.44
C LEU A 48 20.24 -11.41 -17.19
N ALA A 49 21.37 -11.45 -16.47
CA ALA A 49 22.70 -11.46 -17.12
C ALA A 49 22.84 -12.62 -18.10
N LYS A 50 22.45 -13.83 -17.68
CA LYS A 50 22.51 -15.03 -18.53
C LYS A 50 21.51 -14.99 -19.68
N ALA A 51 20.23 -14.72 -19.39
CA ALA A 51 19.16 -14.73 -20.40
C ALA A 51 19.43 -13.74 -21.54
N ILE A 52 19.84 -12.51 -21.20
CA ILE A 52 20.14 -11.48 -22.20
C ILE A 52 21.36 -11.88 -23.04
N SER A 53 22.40 -12.43 -22.41
CA SER A 53 23.60 -12.87 -23.13
C SER A 53 23.35 -14.03 -24.11
N THR A 54 22.31 -14.84 -23.87
CA THR A 54 21.95 -15.97 -24.73
C THR A 54 20.98 -15.61 -25.85
N GLU A 55 20.06 -14.68 -25.63
CA GLU A 55 18.99 -14.35 -26.61
C GLU A 55 19.37 -13.26 -27.60
N VAL A 56 20.28 -12.34 -27.25
CA VAL A 56 20.67 -11.23 -28.13
C VAL A 56 22.20 -11.21 -28.31
N PRO A 57 22.74 -11.99 -29.26
CA PRO A 57 24.20 -12.09 -29.45
C PRO A 57 24.84 -10.84 -30.07
N ASN A 58 24.05 -9.91 -30.64
CA ASN A 58 24.57 -8.73 -31.35
C ASN A 58 24.76 -7.48 -30.46
N MET A 59 24.34 -7.50 -29.19
CA MET A 59 24.49 -6.36 -28.27
C MET A 59 24.92 -6.85 -26.89
N GLU A 60 25.84 -6.14 -26.25
CA GLU A 60 26.31 -6.53 -24.93
C GLU A 60 25.19 -6.38 -23.89
N ALA A 61 25.09 -7.34 -22.98
CA ALA A 61 23.96 -7.48 -22.08
C ALA A 61 23.71 -6.22 -21.22
N TYR A 62 24.78 -5.50 -20.86
CA TYR A 62 24.66 -4.27 -20.07
C TYR A 62 24.05 -3.11 -20.87
N HIS A 63 24.24 -3.01 -22.19
CA HIS A 63 23.56 -2.00 -23.01
C HIS A 63 22.05 -2.23 -23.04
N ILE A 64 21.61 -3.48 -23.12
CA ILE A 64 20.19 -3.84 -23.11
C ILE A 64 19.56 -3.55 -21.75
N LEU A 65 20.25 -3.86 -20.64
CA LEU A 65 19.74 -3.51 -19.32
C LEU A 65 19.71 -1.98 -19.12
N ASN A 66 20.74 -1.27 -19.58
CA ASN A 66 20.82 0.17 -19.48
C ASN A 66 19.70 0.85 -20.29
N SER A 67 19.38 0.35 -21.48
CA SER A 67 18.26 0.84 -22.29
C SER A 67 16.90 0.67 -21.58
N GLY A 68 16.77 -0.37 -20.74
CA GLY A 68 15.61 -0.66 -19.90
C GLY A 68 15.63 -0.04 -18.49
N LEU A 69 16.64 0.76 -18.11
CA LEU A 69 16.76 1.34 -16.75
C LEU A 69 15.51 2.12 -16.32
N ILE A 70 14.82 2.73 -17.28
CA ILE A 70 13.59 3.46 -17.06
C ILE A 70 12.47 2.59 -16.46
N PHE A 71 12.36 1.32 -16.88
CA PHE A 71 11.39 0.40 -16.31
C PHE A 71 11.75 0.05 -14.87
N ALA A 72 13.05 -0.09 -14.57
CA ALA A 72 13.52 -0.28 -13.20
C ALA A 72 13.19 0.94 -12.32
N LEU A 73 13.35 2.17 -12.83
CA LEU A 73 12.96 3.39 -12.14
C LEU A 73 11.45 3.49 -11.88
N ALA A 74 10.63 3.12 -12.86
CA ALA A 74 9.18 3.09 -12.72
C ALA A 74 8.73 2.06 -11.66
N LEU A 75 9.34 0.87 -11.71
CA LEU A 75 9.09 -0.20 -10.74
C LEU A 75 9.50 0.24 -9.32
N ASP A 76 10.67 0.86 -9.17
CA ASP A 76 11.13 1.44 -7.91
C ASP A 76 10.15 2.49 -7.37
N PHE A 77 9.63 3.38 -8.22
CA PHE A 77 8.64 4.38 -7.83
C PHE A 77 7.36 3.73 -7.25
N VAL A 78 6.86 2.68 -7.90
CA VAL A 78 5.66 1.96 -7.46
C VAL A 78 5.90 1.22 -6.13
N ILE A 79 7.03 0.51 -6.00
CA ILE A 79 7.36 -0.20 -4.75
C ILE A 79 7.52 0.79 -3.59
N ARG A 80 8.04 2.00 -3.80
CA ARG A 80 8.19 2.98 -2.71
C ARG A 80 6.86 3.41 -2.08
N PHE A 81 5.76 3.34 -2.83
CA PHE A 81 4.45 3.85 -2.41
C PHE A 81 3.89 3.24 -1.11
N PRO A 82 3.92 1.90 -0.91
CA PRO A 82 3.54 1.28 0.36
C PRO A 82 4.63 1.38 1.46
N PHE A 83 5.92 1.39 1.11
CA PHE A 83 6.99 1.23 2.11
C PHE A 83 7.54 2.53 2.70
N GLN A 84 7.40 3.68 2.02
CA GLN A 84 8.04 4.93 2.45
C GLN A 84 7.06 5.98 3.00
N LYS A 85 7.43 6.58 4.14
CA LYS A 85 6.69 7.66 4.81
C LYS A 85 7.13 9.03 4.29
N THR A 86 6.20 9.99 4.26
CA THR A 86 6.52 11.37 3.89
C THR A 86 7.11 12.16 5.07
N PRO A 87 8.20 12.92 4.85
CA PRO A 87 8.85 13.76 5.86
C PRO A 87 7.92 14.70 6.60
N THR A 88 6.89 15.25 5.94
CA THR A 88 5.91 16.18 6.54
C THR A 88 5.24 15.64 7.80
N GLN A 89 5.01 14.33 7.88
CA GLN A 89 4.45 13.69 9.09
C GLN A 89 5.48 13.56 10.21
N GLU A 90 6.76 13.38 9.85
CA GLU A 90 7.86 13.31 10.81
C GLU A 90 8.24 14.69 11.35
N VAL A 91 7.91 15.79 10.66
CA VAL A 91 8.24 17.17 11.10
C VAL A 91 7.41 17.61 12.31
N LYS A 92 6.13 17.18 12.43
CA LYS A 92 5.19 17.71 13.44
C LYS A 92 5.73 17.76 14.88
N PRO A 93 6.33 16.68 15.42
CA PRO A 93 6.89 16.70 16.78
C PRO A 93 8.06 17.68 16.95
N TYR A 94 8.79 17.96 15.87
CA TYR A 94 9.95 18.86 15.89
C TYR A 94 9.57 20.34 15.70
N LEU A 95 8.31 20.65 15.33
CA LEU A 95 7.85 22.04 15.18
C LEU A 95 7.82 22.81 16.50
N LEU A 96 7.70 22.10 17.63
CA LEU A 96 7.69 22.68 18.98
C LEU A 96 9.11 22.99 19.49
N LEU A 97 10.14 22.44 18.86
CA LEU A 97 11.51 22.66 19.28
C LEU A 97 12.04 24.00 18.73
N PRO A 98 12.93 24.69 19.45
CA PRO A 98 13.54 25.95 19.02
C PRO A 98 14.62 25.73 17.94
N VAL A 99 14.28 25.02 16.85
CA VAL A 99 15.17 24.71 15.73
C VAL A 99 14.58 25.30 14.45
N LYS A 100 15.43 25.92 13.62
CA LYS A 100 15.01 26.46 12.32
C LYS A 100 14.40 25.35 11.46
N ARG A 101 13.16 25.54 11.00
CA ARG A 101 12.37 24.57 10.21
C ARG A 101 13.08 24.10 8.94
N SER A 102 13.80 25.00 8.27
CA SER A 102 14.63 24.66 7.11
C SER A 102 15.66 23.58 7.43
N ARG A 103 16.31 23.65 8.60
CA ARG A 103 17.29 22.63 9.02
C ARG A 103 16.65 21.28 9.34
N ILE A 104 15.42 21.26 9.86
CA ILE A 104 14.67 20.02 10.09
C ILE A 104 14.30 19.37 8.76
N LEU A 105 13.84 20.16 7.78
CA LEU A 105 13.54 19.67 6.43
C LEU A 105 14.79 19.12 5.74
N ASP A 106 15.90 19.86 5.79
CA ASP A 106 17.18 19.44 5.21
C ASP A 106 17.65 18.11 5.83
N PHE A 107 17.49 17.96 7.15
CA PHE A 107 17.77 16.71 7.84
C PHE A 107 16.91 15.54 7.34
N LEU A 108 15.60 15.74 7.21
CA LEU A 108 14.70 14.67 6.77
C LEU A 108 14.93 14.28 5.30
N LEU A 109 15.21 15.25 4.44
CA LEU A 109 15.56 15.01 3.04
C LEU A 109 16.88 14.23 2.94
N LEU A 110 17.93 14.64 3.67
CA LEU A 110 19.20 13.91 3.71
C LEU A 110 19.04 12.48 4.25
N ARG A 111 18.22 12.30 5.29
CA ARG A 111 17.91 10.97 5.85
C ARG A 111 17.17 10.08 4.85
N HIS A 112 16.31 10.67 4.01
CA HIS A 112 15.60 9.94 2.94
C HIS A 112 16.56 9.52 1.82
N GLY A 113 17.44 10.43 1.37
CA GLY A 113 18.48 10.13 0.37
C GLY A 113 19.47 9.05 0.82
N LEU A 114 19.86 9.05 2.10
CA LEU A 114 20.76 8.04 2.69
C LEU A 114 20.02 6.81 3.26
N SER A 115 18.76 6.59 2.87
CA SER A 115 18.00 5.46 3.37
C SER A 115 18.49 4.13 2.79
N SER A 116 18.47 3.07 3.60
CA SER A 116 18.83 1.71 3.18
C SER A 116 17.95 1.18 2.03
N PHE A 117 16.78 1.78 1.81
CA PHE A 117 15.89 1.40 0.72
C PHE A 117 16.50 1.70 -0.66
N ASN A 118 17.30 2.78 -0.78
CA ASN A 118 17.98 3.12 -2.03
C ASN A 118 19.08 2.09 -2.40
N LEU A 119 19.54 1.29 -1.44
CA LEU A 119 20.55 0.26 -1.65
C LEU A 119 19.95 -1.08 -2.11
N ILE A 120 18.63 -1.27 -2.02
CA ILE A 120 17.98 -2.56 -2.33
C ILE A 120 18.27 -2.96 -3.78
N TRP A 121 18.24 -2.01 -4.71
CA TRP A 121 18.47 -2.28 -6.12
C TRP A 121 19.91 -2.68 -6.44
N LEU A 122 20.87 -2.36 -5.59
CA LEU A 122 22.24 -2.84 -5.76
C LEU A 122 22.33 -4.37 -5.68
N PHE A 123 21.42 -5.03 -4.93
CA PHE A 123 21.36 -6.50 -4.94
C PHE A 123 20.99 -7.10 -6.30
N LEU A 124 20.35 -6.34 -7.19
CA LEU A 124 20.08 -6.77 -8.57
C LEU A 124 21.23 -6.36 -9.50
N PHE A 125 21.65 -5.08 -9.45
CA PHE A 125 22.59 -4.54 -10.43
C PHE A 125 24.05 -4.94 -10.19
N VAL A 126 24.49 -5.11 -8.93
CA VAL A 126 25.86 -5.53 -8.62
C VAL A 126 26.18 -6.93 -9.18
N PRO A 127 25.38 -7.99 -8.92
CA PRO A 127 25.67 -9.30 -9.49
C PRO A 127 25.52 -9.32 -11.01
N PHE A 128 24.61 -8.53 -11.58
CA PHE A 128 24.49 -8.36 -13.02
C PHE A 128 25.76 -7.75 -13.63
N ALA A 129 26.26 -6.64 -13.05
CA ALA A 129 27.46 -5.96 -13.50
C ALA A 129 28.71 -6.83 -13.31
N ALA A 130 28.78 -7.60 -12.22
CA ALA A 130 29.88 -8.54 -11.99
C ALA A 130 29.98 -9.64 -13.06
N LEU A 131 28.86 -10.02 -13.70
CA LEU A 131 28.88 -11.03 -14.77
C LEU A 131 29.06 -10.43 -16.17
N THR A 132 28.55 -9.21 -16.39
CA THR A 132 28.47 -8.62 -17.74
C THR A 132 29.52 -7.53 -17.99
N VAL A 133 29.85 -6.72 -16.98
CA VAL A 133 30.78 -5.58 -17.10
C VAL A 133 32.20 -5.97 -16.69
N PHE A 134 32.34 -6.85 -15.70
CA PHE A 134 33.66 -7.32 -15.22
C PHE A 134 34.58 -7.86 -16.34
N PRO A 135 34.10 -8.64 -17.32
CA PRO A 135 34.97 -9.17 -18.38
C PRO A 135 35.58 -8.07 -19.28
N PHE A 136 34.94 -6.91 -19.40
CA PHE A 136 35.34 -5.85 -20.32
C PHE A 136 36.03 -4.66 -19.63
N TYR A 137 35.53 -4.25 -18.45
CA TYR A 137 35.96 -3.05 -17.73
C TYR A 137 36.55 -3.34 -16.33
N GLY A 138 36.68 -4.61 -15.96
CA GLY A 138 37.27 -5.05 -14.70
C GLY A 138 36.49 -4.61 -13.45
N ILE A 139 37.17 -4.63 -12.30
CA ILE A 139 36.58 -4.29 -10.99
C ILE A 139 36.19 -2.81 -10.91
N SER A 140 37.00 -1.94 -11.52
CA SER A 140 36.75 -0.50 -11.55
C SER A 140 35.41 -0.17 -12.20
N GLY A 141 35.11 -0.76 -13.36
CA GLY A 141 33.85 -0.55 -14.08
C GLY A 141 32.62 -1.01 -13.29
N VAL A 142 32.74 -2.11 -12.54
CA VAL A 142 31.64 -2.60 -11.68
C VAL A 142 31.37 -1.63 -10.53
N LEU A 143 32.41 -1.08 -9.91
CA LEU A 143 32.29 -0.13 -8.80
C LEU A 143 31.70 1.20 -9.25
N THR A 144 32.22 1.78 -10.34
CA THR A 144 31.72 3.04 -10.90
C THR A 144 30.26 2.90 -11.33
N TYR A 145 29.92 1.83 -12.05
CA TYR A 145 28.55 1.52 -12.45
C TYR A 145 27.60 1.41 -11.23
N SER A 146 28.01 0.71 -10.17
CA SER A 146 27.22 0.56 -8.95
C SER A 146 26.96 1.90 -8.25
N ILE A 147 27.96 2.78 -8.19
CA ILE A 147 27.81 4.13 -7.62
C ILE A 147 26.86 4.98 -8.48
N GLY A 148 26.98 4.88 -9.80
CA GLY A 148 26.12 5.62 -10.75
C GLY A 148 24.65 5.22 -10.62
N ILE A 149 24.37 3.91 -10.55
CA ILE A 149 23.02 3.40 -10.29
C ILE A 149 22.51 3.84 -8.92
N TRP A 150 23.33 3.75 -7.88
CA TRP A 150 22.92 4.19 -6.55
C TRP A 150 22.47 5.67 -6.56
N LEU A 151 23.21 6.53 -7.24
CA LEU A 151 22.89 7.94 -7.41
C LEU A 151 21.58 8.15 -8.16
N LEU A 152 21.37 7.38 -9.23
CA LEU A 152 20.12 7.37 -10.00
C LEU A 152 18.92 6.89 -9.16
N MET A 153 19.11 5.92 -8.26
CA MET A 153 18.07 5.49 -7.31
C MET A 153 17.79 6.54 -6.23
N VAL A 154 18.79 7.32 -5.81
CA VAL A 154 18.60 8.46 -4.91
C VAL A 154 17.80 9.57 -5.60
N PHE A 155 18.10 9.87 -6.87
CA PHE A 155 17.31 10.79 -7.70
C PHE A 155 15.85 10.36 -7.76
N ASN A 156 15.59 9.10 -8.12
CA ASN A 156 14.23 8.57 -8.21
C ASN A 156 13.53 8.56 -6.84
N GLY A 157 14.28 8.37 -5.75
CA GLY A 157 13.78 8.53 -4.39
C GLY A 157 13.25 9.95 -4.11
N TYR A 158 13.97 11.00 -4.51
CA TYR A 158 13.49 12.38 -4.35
C TYR A 158 12.33 12.73 -5.29
N TRP A 159 12.31 12.14 -6.50
CA TRP A 159 11.18 12.25 -7.42
C TRP A 159 9.91 11.64 -6.82
N TYR A 160 10.01 10.43 -6.26
CA TYR A 160 8.93 9.78 -5.51
C TYR A 160 8.43 10.67 -4.36
N LEU A 161 9.35 11.24 -3.59
CA LEU A 161 9.03 12.09 -2.44
C LEU A 161 8.23 13.33 -2.83
N LEU A 162 8.59 13.96 -3.95
CA LEU A 162 7.90 15.11 -4.51
C LEU A 162 6.48 14.75 -4.91
N CYS A 163 6.32 13.70 -5.73
CA CYS A 163 5.03 13.22 -6.18
C CYS A 163 4.14 12.88 -4.98
N ARG A 164 4.68 12.15 -3.99
CA ARG A 164 3.91 11.74 -2.82
C ARG A 164 3.47 12.91 -1.95
N THR A 165 4.31 13.94 -1.84
CA THR A 165 4.01 15.16 -1.08
C THR A 165 2.84 15.91 -1.73
N LEU A 166 2.85 16.06 -3.05
CA LEU A 166 1.78 16.69 -3.82
C LEU A 166 0.46 15.88 -3.78
N ILE A 167 0.53 14.55 -3.93
CA ILE A 167 -0.64 13.65 -3.85
C ILE A 167 -1.33 13.72 -2.49
N ASN A 168 -0.55 13.85 -1.40
CA ASN A 168 -1.08 13.93 -0.05
C ASN A 168 -1.85 15.23 0.23
N GLU A 169 -1.54 16.31 -0.51
CA GLU A 169 -2.25 17.58 -0.48
C GLU A 169 -3.50 17.51 -1.37
N HIS A 170 -3.33 17.20 -2.66
CA HIS A 170 -4.41 17.05 -3.62
C HIS A 170 -4.23 15.79 -4.48
N ILE A 171 -5.26 14.94 -4.50
CA ILE A 171 -5.22 13.64 -5.20
C ILE A 171 -5.06 13.76 -6.72
N TRP A 172 -5.42 14.90 -7.32
CA TRP A 172 -5.24 15.17 -8.75
C TRP A 172 -3.77 15.07 -9.20
N TRP A 173 -2.82 15.30 -8.29
CA TRP A 173 -1.39 15.14 -8.58
C TRP A 173 -0.95 13.69 -8.84
N VAL A 174 -1.83 12.70 -8.66
CA VAL A 174 -1.58 11.31 -9.12
C VAL A 174 -1.40 11.25 -10.64
N VAL A 175 -1.99 12.19 -11.38
CA VAL A 175 -1.85 12.30 -12.84
C VAL A 175 -0.39 12.58 -13.24
N LEU A 176 0.38 13.31 -12.42
CA LEU A 176 1.75 13.71 -12.74
C LEU A 176 2.70 12.52 -12.97
N PRO A 177 2.87 11.56 -12.03
CA PRO A 177 3.71 10.39 -12.30
C PRO A 177 3.16 9.52 -13.42
N ILE A 178 1.82 9.41 -13.56
CA ILE A 178 1.20 8.64 -14.66
C ILE A 178 1.59 9.24 -16.00
N VAL A 179 1.40 10.55 -16.20
CA VAL A 179 1.74 11.23 -17.46
C VAL A 179 3.23 11.14 -17.76
N VAL A 180 4.09 11.27 -16.75
CA VAL A 180 5.55 11.17 -16.94
C VAL A 180 5.92 9.75 -17.39
N TYR A 181 5.53 8.70 -16.65
CA TYR A 181 5.89 7.33 -17.02
C TYR A 181 5.18 6.83 -18.28
N SER A 182 3.92 7.21 -18.52
CA SER A 182 3.19 6.88 -19.75
C SER A 182 3.74 7.61 -20.97
N GLY A 183 4.09 8.89 -20.85
CA GLY A 183 4.72 9.65 -21.93
C GLY A 183 6.07 9.06 -22.32
N ILE A 184 6.85 8.65 -21.32
CA ILE A 184 8.12 7.94 -21.51
C ILE A 184 7.91 6.57 -22.18
N ALA A 185 6.92 5.79 -21.74
CA ALA A 185 6.61 4.49 -22.35
C ALA A 185 6.22 4.66 -23.83
N ILE A 186 5.35 5.63 -24.15
CA ILE A 186 4.96 5.94 -25.53
C ILE A 186 6.20 6.32 -26.35
N ALA A 187 7.10 7.13 -25.80
CA ALA A 187 8.32 7.56 -26.49
C ALA A 187 9.34 6.43 -26.73
N ILE A 188 9.29 5.33 -25.96
CA ILE A 188 10.10 4.12 -26.20
C ILE A 188 9.52 3.28 -27.34
N PHE A 189 8.18 3.22 -27.46
CA PHE A 189 7.50 2.46 -28.51
C PHE A 189 7.45 3.16 -29.88
N ILE A 190 7.82 4.44 -29.98
CA ILE A 190 7.92 5.16 -31.25
C ILE A 190 9.23 4.75 -31.96
N PRO A 191 9.17 3.96 -33.07
CA PRO A 191 10.34 3.27 -33.61
C PRO A 191 11.39 4.18 -34.24
N LYS A 192 11.05 5.45 -34.52
CA LYS A 192 11.87 6.32 -35.37
C LYS A 192 12.83 7.23 -34.63
N THR A 193 12.75 7.33 -33.30
CA THR A 193 13.60 8.31 -32.57
C THR A 193 14.44 7.75 -31.44
N GLY A 194 14.12 6.60 -30.80
CA GLY A 194 15.00 5.89 -29.85
C GLY A 194 15.66 6.70 -28.72
N PHE A 195 15.33 7.99 -28.59
CA PHE A 195 16.19 8.99 -27.97
C PHE A 195 16.33 8.75 -26.48
N ILE A 196 15.23 8.35 -25.84
CA ILE A 196 15.19 8.00 -24.42
C ILE A 196 16.00 6.73 -24.16
N SER A 197 15.82 5.70 -24.98
CA SER A 197 16.54 4.43 -24.84
C SER A 197 18.05 4.65 -24.99
N ASN A 198 18.46 5.39 -26.03
CA ASN A 198 19.85 5.78 -26.27
C ASN A 198 20.40 6.68 -25.15
N PHE A 199 19.58 7.59 -24.60
CA PHE A 199 20.00 8.42 -23.47
C PHE A 199 20.34 7.57 -22.24
N PHE A 200 19.51 6.60 -21.88
CA PHE A 200 19.79 5.71 -20.75
C PHE A 200 20.95 4.74 -21.02
N MET A 201 21.14 4.30 -22.27
CA MET A 201 22.33 3.54 -22.69
C MET A 201 23.61 4.35 -22.49
N ASN A 202 23.68 5.56 -23.06
CA ASN A 202 24.84 6.45 -22.96
C ASN A 202 25.11 6.86 -21.50
N LEU A 203 24.06 7.05 -20.71
CA LEU A 203 24.18 7.37 -19.28
C LEU A 203 24.73 6.17 -18.50
N GLY A 204 24.31 4.95 -18.84
CA GLY A 204 24.83 3.72 -18.26
C GLY A 204 26.28 3.43 -18.64
N GLU A 205 26.65 3.62 -19.91
CA GLU A 205 28.04 3.59 -20.38
C GLU A 205 28.90 4.64 -19.67
N GLY A 206 28.41 5.87 -19.56
CA GLY A 206 29.10 6.94 -18.84
C GLY A 206 29.37 6.59 -17.37
N TYR A 207 28.54 5.77 -16.73
CA TYR A 207 28.83 5.24 -15.40
C TYR A 207 29.87 4.12 -15.41
N ILE A 208 29.87 3.24 -16.41
CA ILE A 208 30.86 2.16 -16.53
C ILE A 208 32.25 2.75 -16.76
N GLU A 209 32.36 3.71 -17.68
CA GLU A 209 33.61 4.39 -18.03
C GLU A 209 34.10 5.38 -16.97
N GLY A 210 33.27 5.72 -15.97
CA GLY A 210 33.63 6.69 -14.94
C GLY A 210 33.60 8.14 -15.43
N ASN A 211 32.83 8.45 -16.46
CA ASN A 211 32.78 9.79 -17.06
C ASN A 211 32.18 10.81 -16.08
N LEU A 212 32.98 11.80 -15.70
CA LEU A 212 32.61 12.84 -14.73
C LEU A 212 31.35 13.62 -15.15
N LEU A 213 31.12 13.80 -16.45
CA LEU A 213 29.94 14.52 -16.96
C LEU A 213 28.64 13.78 -16.65
N ALA A 214 28.62 12.45 -16.76
CA ALA A 214 27.45 11.64 -16.45
C ALA A 214 27.09 11.73 -14.96
N TYR A 215 28.09 11.66 -14.07
CA TYR A 215 27.90 11.84 -12.63
C TYR A 215 27.48 13.26 -12.25
N LEU A 216 28.10 14.28 -12.87
CA LEU A 216 27.73 15.68 -12.64
C LEU A 216 26.30 15.96 -13.09
N GLY A 217 25.89 15.43 -14.24
CA GLY A 217 24.52 15.56 -14.74
C GLY A 217 23.49 14.97 -13.77
N THR A 218 23.74 13.76 -13.27
CA THR A 218 22.81 13.09 -12.35
C THR A 218 22.84 13.68 -10.94
N LEU A 219 23.99 14.16 -10.46
CA LEU A 219 24.09 14.96 -9.24
C LEU A 219 23.32 16.27 -9.36
N ALA A 220 23.49 17.01 -10.45
CA ALA A 220 22.78 18.26 -10.68
C ALA A 220 21.26 18.05 -10.72
N ALA A 221 20.78 17.02 -11.41
CA ALA A 221 19.38 16.63 -11.42
C ALA A 221 18.86 16.28 -10.00
N THR A 222 19.66 15.54 -9.22
CA THR A 222 19.33 15.19 -7.83
C THR A 222 19.21 16.42 -6.94
N VAL A 223 20.16 17.36 -7.04
CA VAL A 223 20.15 18.61 -6.28
C VAL A 223 18.97 19.50 -6.68
N LEU A 224 18.63 19.54 -7.97
CA LEU A 224 17.48 20.29 -8.48
C LEU A 224 16.18 19.77 -7.86
N VAL A 225 15.92 18.46 -7.91
CA VAL A 225 14.72 17.85 -7.33
C VAL A 225 14.72 18.00 -5.80
N TRP A 226 15.88 17.94 -5.15
CA TRP A 226 16.03 18.23 -3.72
C TRP A 226 15.62 19.67 -3.38
N CYS A 227 16.06 20.66 -4.17
CA CYS A 227 15.69 22.07 -4.00
C CYS A 227 14.17 22.30 -4.19
N ILE A 228 13.56 21.66 -5.20
CA ILE A 228 12.10 21.75 -5.41
C ILE A 228 11.36 21.15 -4.22
N ASN A 229 11.75 19.95 -3.77
CA ASN A 229 11.17 19.31 -2.59
C ASN A 229 11.23 20.22 -1.37
N ARG A 230 12.38 20.85 -1.12
CA ARG A 230 12.58 21.79 -0.01
C ARG A 230 11.60 22.96 -0.07
N LYS A 231 11.42 23.57 -1.25
CA LYS A 231 10.47 24.69 -1.44
C LYS A 231 9.02 24.24 -1.20
N VAL A 232 8.60 23.14 -1.82
CA VAL A 232 7.22 22.63 -1.70
C VAL A 232 6.90 22.26 -0.25
N MET A 233 7.76 21.50 0.43
CA MET A 233 7.53 21.11 1.83
C MET A 233 7.50 22.30 2.78
N THR A 234 8.32 23.31 2.54
CA THR A 234 8.31 24.54 3.35
C THR A 234 6.98 25.27 3.21
N GLY A 235 6.47 25.43 1.98
CA GLY A 235 5.16 26.05 1.73
C GLY A 235 4.01 25.30 2.41
N LEU A 236 4.00 23.97 2.34
CA LEU A 236 2.97 23.14 2.97
C LEU A 236 2.94 23.28 4.50
N ILE A 237 4.11 23.32 5.15
CA ILE A 237 4.19 23.49 6.60
C ILE A 237 3.68 24.88 7.01
N TYR A 238 4.02 25.93 6.25
CA TYR A 238 3.47 27.27 6.52
C TYR A 238 1.95 27.32 6.35
N ASN A 239 1.41 26.67 5.32
CA ASN A 239 -0.04 26.57 5.12
C ASN A 239 -0.74 25.75 6.21
N GLU A 240 -0.10 24.71 6.74
CA GLU A 240 -0.66 23.90 7.83
C GLU A 240 -0.66 24.65 9.18
N ILE A 241 0.34 25.49 9.43
CA ILE A 241 0.42 26.33 10.65
C ILE A 241 -0.53 27.54 10.55
N ASN A 242 -0.65 28.15 9.37
CA ASN A 242 -1.54 29.29 9.12
C ASN A 242 -3.01 28.88 8.97
N LYS A 243 -3.30 27.58 8.91
CA LYS A 243 -4.67 27.08 9.06
C LYS A 243 -5.12 27.30 10.50
N VAL A 244 -5.67 28.48 10.75
CA VAL A 244 -6.65 28.66 11.82
C VAL A 244 -7.76 27.66 11.54
N GLU A 245 -8.07 26.79 12.50
CA GLU A 245 -9.16 25.83 12.36
C GLU A 245 -10.48 26.60 12.26
N ASP A 246 -10.82 27.01 11.04
CA ASP A 246 -12.20 27.32 10.67
C ASP A 246 -12.96 25.99 10.76
N THR A 247 -13.36 25.67 11.98
CA THR A 247 -14.40 24.70 12.30
C THR A 247 -15.74 25.26 11.83
N LYS A 248 -15.85 25.57 10.53
CA LYS A 248 -17.14 25.53 9.88
C LYS A 248 -17.56 24.07 9.97
N VAL A 249 -18.39 23.79 10.97
CA VAL A 249 -19.13 22.53 11.13
C VAL A 249 -19.88 22.36 9.81
N LYS A 250 -19.25 21.69 8.85
CA LYS A 250 -19.89 21.35 7.59
C LYS A 250 -21.11 20.57 7.98
N THR A 251 -22.26 21.11 7.56
CA THR A 251 -23.61 20.63 7.81
C THR A 251 -23.57 19.11 7.95
N VAL A 252 -23.75 18.62 9.17
CA VAL A 252 -23.78 17.18 9.43
C VAL A 252 -24.89 16.67 8.54
N SER A 253 -24.57 15.86 7.54
CA SER A 253 -25.59 15.16 6.78
C SER A 253 -26.33 14.27 7.78
N GLU A 254 -27.48 14.76 8.23
CA GLU A 254 -28.40 14.01 9.08
C GLU A 254 -29.00 12.92 8.20
N TYR A 255 -28.41 11.73 8.23
CA TYR A 255 -28.99 10.54 7.61
C TYR A 255 -30.21 10.08 8.45
N ARG A 256 -31.29 10.87 8.44
CA ARG A 256 -32.53 10.59 9.20
C ARG A 256 -33.17 9.25 8.83
N PHE A 257 -32.89 8.72 7.64
CA PHE A 257 -33.36 7.39 7.22
C PHE A 257 -32.88 6.27 8.15
N LEU A 258 -31.70 6.40 8.75
CA LEU A 258 -31.13 5.37 9.63
C LEU A 258 -31.75 5.36 11.04
N GLU A 259 -32.45 6.43 11.45
CA GLU A 259 -33.09 6.53 12.78
C GLU A 259 -34.23 5.52 12.95
N ARG A 260 -34.79 5.02 11.84
CA ARG A 260 -35.85 3.99 11.84
C ARG A 260 -35.39 2.62 12.35
N PHE A 261 -34.09 2.37 12.42
CA PHE A 261 -33.51 1.09 12.83
C PHE A 261 -33.07 1.05 14.31
N GLY A 262 -33.52 2.01 15.12
CA GLY A 262 -33.23 2.05 16.56
C GLY A 262 -31.73 2.20 16.87
N GLU A 263 -31.26 1.54 17.92
CA GLU A 263 -29.86 1.63 18.37
C GLU A 263 -28.85 1.15 17.31
N VAL A 264 -29.18 0.08 16.57
CA VAL A 264 -28.34 -0.41 15.47
C VAL A 264 -28.26 0.63 14.35
N GLY A 265 -29.37 1.33 14.07
CA GLY A 265 -29.43 2.45 13.14
C GLY A 265 -28.49 3.61 13.49
N GLU A 266 -28.44 3.97 14.77
CA GLU A 266 -27.52 4.99 15.29
C GLU A 266 -26.05 4.58 15.10
N TYR A 267 -25.71 3.33 15.41
CA TYR A 267 -24.36 2.82 15.16
C TYR A 267 -24.02 2.73 13.66
N MET A 268 -24.97 2.37 12.80
CA MET A 268 -24.79 2.41 11.35
C MET A 268 -24.50 3.83 10.86
N ARG A 269 -25.20 4.81 11.41
CA ARG A 269 -24.99 6.24 11.12
C ARG A 269 -23.61 6.71 11.56
N LEU A 270 -23.15 6.29 12.74
CA LEU A 270 -21.81 6.59 13.24
C LEU A 270 -20.72 5.94 12.36
N GLU A 271 -20.91 4.69 11.96
CA GLU A 271 -19.99 3.98 11.07
C GLU A 271 -19.87 4.67 9.71
N LEU A 272 -21.01 5.02 9.10
CA LEU A 272 -21.02 5.72 7.81
C LEU A 272 -20.33 7.10 7.90
N LYS A 273 -20.58 7.85 8.99
CA LYS A 273 -19.87 9.11 9.26
C LYS A 273 -18.37 8.88 9.41
N MET A 274 -17.97 7.83 10.12
CA MET A 274 -16.57 7.47 10.31
C MET A 274 -15.87 7.11 8.99
N LEU A 275 -16.56 6.37 8.11
CA LEU A 275 -16.07 6.01 6.78
C LEU A 275 -15.89 7.22 5.85
N LEU A 276 -16.86 8.14 5.83
CA LEU A 276 -16.89 9.26 4.87
C LEU A 276 -16.12 10.51 5.32
N ARG A 277 -16.08 10.78 6.64
CA ARG A 277 -15.47 12.00 7.19
C ARG A 277 -13.96 11.87 7.34
N ASN A 278 -13.48 10.70 7.75
CA ASN A 278 -12.12 10.57 8.24
C ASN A 278 -11.12 10.32 7.11
N LYS A 279 -9.96 10.99 7.17
CA LYS A 279 -8.95 10.95 6.11
C LYS A 279 -8.48 9.54 5.80
N ARG A 280 -8.28 8.70 6.83
CA ARG A 280 -7.82 7.31 6.69
C ARG A 280 -8.86 6.42 6.00
N CYS A 281 -10.08 6.37 6.52
CA CYS A 281 -11.14 5.52 5.98
C CYS A 281 -11.53 5.95 4.56
N LYS A 282 -11.64 7.26 4.31
CA LYS A 282 -11.90 7.80 2.98
C LYS A 282 -10.78 7.51 1.99
N ALA A 283 -9.53 7.55 2.43
CA ALA A 283 -8.40 7.16 1.58
C ALA A 283 -8.42 5.64 1.29
N SER A 284 -8.78 4.83 2.28
CA SER A 284 -8.86 3.38 2.16
C SER A 284 -9.93 2.96 1.14
N LEU A 285 -11.16 3.45 1.31
CA LEU A 285 -12.26 3.24 0.38
C LEU A 285 -11.91 3.69 -1.04
N ARG A 286 -11.29 4.87 -1.18
CA ARG A 286 -10.85 5.37 -2.50
C ARG A 286 -9.77 4.50 -3.13
N SER A 287 -8.80 4.02 -2.35
CA SER A 287 -7.75 3.15 -2.87
C SER A 287 -8.29 1.82 -3.37
N VAL A 288 -9.22 1.20 -2.62
CA VAL A 288 -9.84 -0.04 -3.04
C VAL A 288 -10.71 0.19 -4.27
N ALA A 289 -11.56 1.23 -4.28
CA ALA A 289 -12.39 1.56 -5.43
C ALA A 289 -11.55 1.82 -6.70
N MET A 290 -10.45 2.58 -6.59
CA MET A 290 -9.55 2.83 -7.71
C MET A 290 -8.93 1.54 -8.26
N LEU A 291 -8.51 0.63 -7.38
CA LEU A 291 -7.91 -0.63 -7.76
C LEU A 291 -8.93 -1.56 -8.44
N VAL A 292 -10.16 -1.62 -7.92
CA VAL A 292 -11.28 -2.34 -8.55
C VAL A 292 -11.62 -1.78 -9.93
N ILE A 293 -11.59 -0.45 -10.11
CA ILE A 293 -11.79 0.18 -11.42
C ILE A 293 -10.68 -0.25 -12.41
N ILE A 294 -9.41 -0.19 -11.99
CA ILE A 294 -8.27 -0.60 -12.82
C ILE A 294 -8.44 -2.06 -13.24
N PHE A 295 -8.77 -2.93 -12.29
CA PHE A 295 -9.00 -4.35 -12.55
C PHE A 295 -10.22 -4.61 -13.45
N SER A 296 -11.31 -3.87 -13.26
CA SER A 296 -12.51 -3.94 -14.11
C SER A 296 -12.18 -3.55 -15.55
N ILE A 297 -11.40 -2.48 -15.77
CA ILE A 297 -10.95 -2.04 -17.10
C ILE A 297 -10.03 -3.09 -17.73
N ILE A 298 -9.01 -3.57 -17.01
CA ILE A 298 -8.09 -4.58 -17.54
C ILE A 298 -8.85 -5.85 -17.94
N LEU A 299 -9.75 -6.32 -17.09
CA LEU A 299 -10.55 -7.50 -17.36
C LEU A 299 -11.49 -7.28 -18.55
N SER A 300 -12.11 -6.10 -18.66
CA SER A 300 -13.01 -5.78 -19.77
C SER A 300 -12.26 -5.72 -21.11
N PHE A 301 -11.15 -4.98 -21.20
CA PHE A 301 -10.53 -4.65 -22.49
C PHE A 301 -9.37 -5.57 -22.92
N SER A 302 -8.77 -6.37 -22.02
CA SER A 302 -7.66 -7.27 -22.37
C SER A 302 -8.09 -8.74 -22.42
N SER A 303 -7.68 -9.48 -23.45
CA SER A 303 -7.87 -10.94 -23.58
C SER A 303 -6.69 -11.74 -23.02
N THR A 304 -5.53 -11.11 -22.82
CA THR A 304 -4.30 -11.76 -22.35
C THR A 304 -4.44 -12.32 -20.93
N TYR A 305 -5.30 -11.71 -20.10
CA TYR A 305 -5.47 -12.05 -18.69
C TYR A 305 -6.67 -12.96 -18.40
N ASP A 306 -7.11 -13.73 -19.38
CA ASP A 306 -8.27 -14.61 -19.25
C ASP A 306 -8.11 -15.68 -18.14
N HIS A 307 -6.87 -16.12 -17.87
CA HIS A 307 -6.52 -17.03 -16.78
C HIS A 307 -6.60 -16.38 -15.39
N MET A 308 -6.58 -15.04 -15.28
CA MET A 308 -6.67 -14.30 -14.02
C MET A 308 -8.07 -13.76 -13.72
N LYS A 309 -9.09 -14.07 -14.54
CA LYS A 309 -10.47 -13.59 -14.37
C LYS A 309 -11.03 -13.88 -12.97
N SER A 310 -10.84 -15.11 -12.50
CA SER A 310 -11.29 -15.56 -11.17
C SER A 310 -10.66 -14.74 -10.05
N PHE A 311 -9.35 -14.48 -10.15
CA PHE A 311 -8.63 -13.67 -9.16
C PHE A 311 -9.15 -12.23 -9.10
N VAL A 312 -9.34 -11.60 -10.26
CA VAL A 312 -9.84 -10.22 -10.35
C VAL A 312 -11.24 -10.08 -9.75
N GLN A 313 -12.14 -11.01 -10.06
CA GLN A 313 -13.51 -11.00 -9.55
C GLN A 313 -13.52 -11.19 -8.02
N VAL A 314 -12.83 -12.21 -7.51
CA VAL A 314 -12.71 -12.47 -6.07
C VAL A 314 -12.11 -11.25 -5.36
N TYR A 315 -11.02 -10.68 -5.87
CA TYR A 315 -10.39 -9.51 -5.27
C TYR A 315 -11.35 -8.31 -5.19
N SER A 316 -12.15 -8.09 -6.23
CA SER A 316 -13.01 -6.92 -6.32
C SER A 316 -14.09 -6.88 -5.24
N PHE A 317 -14.67 -8.03 -4.90
CA PHE A 317 -15.63 -8.15 -3.80
C PHE A 317 -14.91 -8.22 -2.45
N LEU A 318 -13.93 -9.11 -2.28
CA LEU A 318 -13.27 -9.32 -0.99
C LEU A 318 -12.51 -8.08 -0.49
N GLY A 319 -11.88 -7.33 -1.40
CA GLY A 319 -11.06 -6.17 -1.07
C GLY A 319 -11.85 -5.05 -0.39
N PHE A 320 -13.12 -4.88 -0.72
CA PHE A 320 -13.94 -3.76 -0.23
C PHE A 320 -14.21 -3.88 1.27
N GLY A 321 -14.63 -5.05 1.74
CA GLY A 321 -14.79 -5.34 3.17
C GLY A 321 -13.46 -5.53 3.90
N MET A 322 -12.51 -6.27 3.32
CA MET A 322 -11.28 -6.68 4.02
C MET A 322 -10.43 -5.51 4.48
N VAL A 323 -10.16 -4.52 3.63
CA VAL A 323 -9.19 -3.48 3.95
C VAL A 323 -9.56 -2.69 5.22
N ILE A 324 -10.86 -2.61 5.54
CA ILE A 324 -11.35 -1.94 6.73
C ILE A 324 -11.58 -2.93 7.87
N LEU A 325 -12.21 -4.08 7.60
CA LEU A 325 -12.54 -5.10 8.61
C LEU A 325 -11.30 -5.82 9.18
N ILE A 326 -10.16 -5.83 8.50
CA ILE A 326 -8.90 -6.34 9.08
C ILE A 326 -8.53 -5.55 10.35
N GLN A 327 -8.88 -4.27 10.41
CA GLN A 327 -8.64 -3.37 11.54
C GLN A 327 -9.88 -3.22 12.44
N LEU A 328 -10.79 -4.21 12.44
CA LEU A 328 -12.01 -4.21 13.25
C LEU A 328 -11.71 -3.90 14.73
N MET A 329 -12.52 -3.03 15.35
CA MET A 329 -12.34 -2.46 16.70
C MET A 329 -11.15 -1.51 16.88
N GLY A 330 -10.23 -1.42 15.91
CA GLY A 330 -9.07 -0.54 16.01
C GLY A 330 -9.44 0.94 15.92
N PHE A 331 -10.44 1.31 15.10
CA PHE A 331 -10.91 2.69 14.99
C PHE A 331 -11.63 3.14 16.27
N GLU A 332 -12.40 2.23 16.86
CA GLU A 332 -13.19 2.44 18.08
C GLU A 332 -12.33 2.50 19.33
N GLY A 333 -11.12 1.92 19.30
CA GLY A 333 -10.20 1.94 20.43
C GLY A 333 -9.87 3.35 20.96
N ASN A 334 -10.08 4.41 20.16
CA ASN A 334 -9.97 5.79 20.62
C ASN A 334 -11.02 6.17 21.68
N TYR A 335 -12.25 5.63 21.56
CA TYR A 335 -13.41 5.95 22.39
C TYR A 335 -14.07 4.70 23.01
N ILE A 336 -13.35 3.58 23.04
CA ILE A 336 -13.88 2.28 23.50
C ILE A 336 -14.29 2.30 24.97
N ASP A 337 -13.59 3.08 25.80
CA ASP A 337 -13.95 3.28 27.21
C ASP A 337 -15.38 3.81 27.35
N GLY A 338 -15.80 4.72 26.45
CA GLY A 338 -17.16 5.25 26.42
C GLY A 338 -18.18 4.21 25.97
N LEU A 339 -17.84 3.37 24.99
CA LEU A 339 -18.73 2.28 24.53
C LEU A 339 -18.99 1.26 25.63
N MET A 340 -17.97 0.93 26.42
CA MET A 340 -18.03 -0.07 27.50
C MET A 340 -18.93 0.33 28.68
N THR A 341 -19.27 1.61 28.82
CA THR A 341 -20.16 2.08 29.89
C THR A 341 -21.63 1.75 29.64
N ARG A 342 -22.02 1.54 28.37
CA ARG A 342 -23.40 1.19 27.98
C ARG A 342 -23.53 -0.31 27.79
N LYS A 343 -24.63 -0.89 28.28
CA LYS A 343 -24.96 -2.31 28.06
C LYS A 343 -25.28 -2.55 26.58
N GLU A 344 -24.79 -3.66 26.03
CA GLU A 344 -25.04 -4.15 24.65
C GLU A 344 -24.56 -3.28 23.47
N SER A 345 -23.96 -2.12 23.73
CA SER A 345 -23.40 -1.21 22.72
C SER A 345 -22.49 -1.88 21.69
N ILE A 346 -21.64 -2.82 22.14
CA ILE A 346 -20.67 -3.54 21.29
C ILE A 346 -21.38 -4.52 20.37
N LYS A 347 -22.43 -5.19 20.85
CA LYS A 347 -23.22 -6.12 20.02
C LYS A 347 -23.97 -5.34 18.93
N SER A 348 -24.59 -4.22 19.30
CA SER A 348 -25.27 -3.31 18.36
C SER A 348 -24.28 -2.71 17.35
N LEU A 349 -23.07 -2.35 17.78
CA LEU A 349 -21.99 -1.88 16.91
C LEU A 349 -21.51 -2.96 15.92
N LEU A 350 -21.22 -4.18 16.38
CA LEU A 350 -20.78 -5.28 15.51
C LEU A 350 -21.86 -5.61 14.46
N THR A 351 -23.12 -5.63 14.87
CA THR A 351 -24.27 -5.82 13.99
C THR A 351 -24.39 -4.69 12.96
N ALA A 352 -24.23 -3.44 13.39
CA ALA A 352 -24.23 -2.28 12.50
C ALA A 352 -23.11 -2.33 11.45
N LYS A 353 -21.89 -2.72 11.86
CA LYS A 353 -20.76 -2.92 10.94
C LYS A 353 -21.10 -3.98 9.90
N TYR A 354 -21.60 -5.15 10.34
CA TYR A 354 -21.96 -6.23 9.43
C TYR A 354 -22.91 -5.76 8.32
N TYR A 355 -23.98 -5.05 8.66
CA TYR A 355 -24.93 -4.53 7.68
C TYR A 355 -24.33 -3.46 6.76
N ILE A 356 -23.56 -2.51 7.30
CA ILE A 356 -22.94 -1.46 6.48
C ILE A 356 -21.96 -2.05 5.46
N TYR A 357 -21.09 -2.99 5.87
CA TYR A 357 -20.14 -3.62 4.96
C TYR A 357 -20.84 -4.56 3.96
N SER A 358 -21.89 -5.27 4.39
CA SER A 358 -22.70 -6.08 3.46
C SER A 358 -23.40 -5.22 2.39
N LEU A 359 -23.90 -4.03 2.77
CA LEU A 359 -24.44 -3.06 1.81
C LEU A 359 -23.36 -2.44 0.91
N ALA A 360 -22.13 -2.30 1.43
CA ALA A 360 -21.00 -1.78 0.65
C ALA A 360 -20.60 -2.69 -0.52
N GLU A 361 -20.91 -4.00 -0.47
CA GLU A 361 -20.69 -4.95 -1.59
C GLU A 361 -21.52 -4.62 -2.84
N ILE A 362 -22.52 -3.75 -2.74
CA ILE A 362 -23.23 -3.21 -3.91
C ILE A 362 -22.29 -2.34 -4.77
N ILE A 363 -21.30 -1.68 -4.17
CA ILE A 363 -20.35 -0.83 -4.89
C ILE A 363 -19.50 -1.62 -5.89
N PRO A 364 -18.77 -2.70 -5.50
CA PRO A 364 -18.02 -3.50 -6.46
C PRO A 364 -18.92 -4.18 -7.51
N LEU A 365 -20.17 -4.51 -7.18
CA LEU A 365 -21.15 -4.99 -8.17
C LEU A 365 -21.40 -3.95 -9.27
N ILE A 366 -21.60 -2.68 -8.92
CA ILE A 366 -21.78 -1.59 -9.88
C ILE A 366 -20.48 -1.35 -10.69
N LEU A 367 -19.32 -1.39 -10.05
CA LEU A 367 -18.03 -1.16 -10.71
C LEU A 367 -17.66 -2.25 -11.73
N LEU A 368 -18.21 -3.47 -11.57
CA LEU A 368 -18.00 -4.60 -12.49
C LEU A 368 -19.04 -4.70 -13.62
N ILE A 369 -20.00 -3.76 -13.72
CA ILE A 369 -20.97 -3.72 -14.83
C ILE A 369 -20.30 -3.81 -16.22
N PRO A 370 -19.22 -3.07 -16.53
CA PRO A 370 -18.57 -3.19 -17.84
C PRO A 370 -18.06 -4.61 -18.13
N ALA A 371 -17.57 -5.31 -17.12
CA ALA A 371 -17.10 -6.69 -17.24
C ALA A 371 -18.23 -7.70 -17.47
N PHE A 372 -19.42 -7.45 -16.89
CA PHE A 372 -20.62 -8.24 -17.16
C PHE A 372 -21.13 -8.03 -18.58
N VAL A 373 -21.16 -6.77 -19.06
CA VAL A 373 -21.61 -6.43 -20.43
C VAL A 373 -20.71 -7.08 -21.49
N MET A 374 -19.40 -7.15 -21.25
CA MET A 374 -18.47 -7.82 -22.16
C MET A 374 -18.46 -9.36 -22.04
N GLY A 375 -19.35 -9.95 -21.23
CA GLY A 375 -19.48 -11.41 -21.10
C GLY A 375 -18.30 -12.11 -20.42
N LYS A 376 -17.37 -11.35 -19.82
CA LYS A 376 -16.18 -11.90 -19.14
C LYS A 376 -16.42 -12.25 -17.67
N ALA A 377 -17.56 -11.85 -17.12
CA ALA A 377 -18.00 -12.18 -15.77
C ALA A 377 -19.46 -12.66 -15.80
N SER A 378 -19.78 -13.68 -14.99
CA SER A 378 -21.14 -14.19 -14.84
C SER A 378 -21.85 -13.51 -13.67
N LEU A 379 -23.12 -13.13 -13.87
CA LEU A 379 -23.94 -12.55 -12.82
C LEU A 379 -24.16 -13.54 -11.66
N LEU A 380 -24.30 -14.84 -11.96
CA LEU A 380 -24.39 -15.89 -10.94
C LEU A 380 -23.10 -15.96 -10.11
N GLY A 381 -21.94 -15.82 -10.76
CA GLY A 381 -20.64 -15.78 -10.08
C GLY A 381 -20.52 -14.56 -9.15
N ALA A 382 -21.01 -13.40 -9.59
CA ALA A 382 -21.02 -12.19 -8.76
C ALA A 382 -21.89 -12.33 -7.50
N VAL A 383 -23.10 -12.89 -7.64
CA VAL A 383 -23.98 -13.14 -6.50
C VAL A 383 -23.37 -14.18 -5.54
N ALA A 384 -22.77 -15.24 -6.08
CA ALA A 384 -22.04 -16.23 -5.29
C ALA A 384 -20.88 -15.59 -4.50
N LEU A 385 -20.12 -14.68 -5.11
CA LEU A 385 -19.03 -13.95 -4.46
C LEU A 385 -19.54 -12.98 -3.38
N ILE A 386 -20.66 -12.28 -3.60
CA ILE A 386 -21.27 -11.44 -2.56
C ILE A 386 -21.58 -12.30 -1.33
N PHE A 387 -22.29 -13.43 -1.48
CA PHE A 387 -22.60 -14.27 -0.33
C PHE A 387 -21.38 -14.97 0.29
N LEU A 388 -20.37 -15.28 -0.52
CA LEU A 388 -19.09 -15.80 -0.03
C LEU A 388 -18.35 -14.75 0.83
N THR A 389 -18.41 -13.47 0.44
CA THR A 389 -17.83 -12.37 1.23
C THR A 389 -18.61 -12.11 2.51
N THR A 390 -19.92 -11.91 2.43
CA THR A 390 -20.77 -11.60 3.58
C THR A 390 -20.92 -12.77 4.55
N GLY A 391 -20.72 -14.00 4.10
CA GLY A 391 -20.77 -15.20 4.92
C GLY A 391 -19.42 -15.56 5.53
N PRO A 392 -18.69 -16.54 4.97
CA PRO A 392 -17.51 -17.11 5.61
C PRO A 392 -16.35 -16.11 5.77
N VAL A 393 -16.13 -15.22 4.79
CA VAL A 393 -15.03 -14.24 4.88
C VAL A 393 -15.27 -13.26 6.04
N TYR A 394 -16.47 -12.67 6.12
CA TYR A 394 -16.81 -11.77 7.23
C TYR A 394 -16.85 -12.51 8.57
N CYS A 395 -17.33 -13.76 8.63
CA CYS A 395 -17.29 -14.56 9.86
C CYS A 395 -15.86 -14.68 10.42
N ILE A 396 -14.86 -14.94 9.57
CA ILE A 396 -13.45 -15.01 9.96
C ILE A 396 -12.91 -13.62 10.35
N LEU A 397 -13.21 -12.58 9.57
CA LEU A 397 -12.76 -11.21 9.87
C LEU A 397 -13.32 -10.70 11.21
N PHE A 398 -14.56 -11.04 11.55
CA PHE A 398 -15.16 -10.64 12.81
C PHE A 398 -14.50 -11.31 14.02
N GLN A 399 -13.85 -12.46 13.87
CA GLN A 399 -13.02 -13.03 14.94
C GLN A 399 -11.85 -12.11 15.30
N LEU A 400 -11.36 -11.27 14.38
CA LEU A 400 -10.32 -10.28 14.67
C LEU A 400 -10.78 -9.24 15.69
N ALA A 401 -12.08 -9.00 15.89
CA ALA A 401 -12.56 -8.12 16.95
C ALA A 401 -12.05 -8.55 18.33
N VAL A 402 -11.90 -9.86 18.57
CA VAL A 402 -11.47 -10.43 19.85
C VAL A 402 -9.96 -10.30 20.06
N TYR A 403 -9.17 -10.32 18.98
CA TYR A 403 -7.70 -10.36 19.03
C TYR A 403 -7.01 -9.06 18.62
N ASN A 404 -7.76 -8.11 18.07
CA ASN A 404 -7.21 -6.82 17.71
C ASN A 404 -7.19 -5.92 18.94
N HIS A 405 -5.98 -5.64 19.44
CA HIS A 405 -5.76 -4.81 20.62
C HIS A 405 -5.09 -3.47 20.27
N LYS A 406 -5.02 -3.09 18.98
CA LYS A 406 -4.33 -1.87 18.54
C LYS A 406 -5.32 -0.80 18.14
N THR A 407 -5.19 0.38 18.75
CA THR A 407 -5.87 1.58 18.29
C THR A 407 -5.34 2.02 16.94
N VAL A 408 -6.23 2.60 16.17
CA VAL A 408 -5.94 3.10 14.83
C VAL A 408 -6.23 4.61 14.82
N PRO A 409 -5.24 5.46 14.52
CA PRO A 409 -5.46 6.90 14.48
C PRO A 409 -6.30 7.23 13.25
N ILE A 410 -7.44 7.85 13.50
CA ILE A 410 -8.49 8.13 12.53
C ILE A 410 -8.11 9.26 11.55
N ASN A 411 -7.31 10.22 12.04
CA ASN A 411 -6.91 11.43 11.29
C ASN A 411 -5.56 11.30 10.56
N GLU A 412 -4.80 10.24 10.82
CA GLU A 412 -3.54 9.99 10.12
C GLU A 412 -3.77 9.36 8.74
N SER A 413 -2.85 9.58 7.81
CA SER A 413 -2.88 8.86 6.53
C SER A 413 -2.64 7.36 6.74
N ILE A 414 -3.05 6.53 5.78
CA ILE A 414 -2.88 5.06 5.78
C ILE A 414 -1.43 4.62 6.04
N THR A 415 -0.42 5.45 5.76
CA THR A 415 1.01 5.14 5.92
C THR A 415 1.59 5.50 7.32
N GLY A 416 0.74 5.83 8.31
CA GLY A 416 1.16 6.17 9.67
C GLY A 416 1.91 5.04 10.41
N LYS A 417 2.60 5.35 11.52
CA LYS A 417 3.41 4.37 12.30
C LYS A 417 2.62 3.15 12.79
N GLN A 418 1.31 3.28 12.93
CA GLN A 418 0.39 2.23 13.39
C GLN A 418 -0.35 1.52 12.24
N SER A 419 0.08 1.72 10.99
CA SER A 419 -0.48 1.01 9.82
C SER A 419 -0.04 -0.44 9.72
N MET A 420 0.95 -0.86 10.52
CA MET A 420 1.48 -2.20 10.43
C MET A 420 0.54 -3.15 11.18
N ASN A 421 -0.32 -3.79 10.38
CA ASN A 421 -1.16 -4.89 10.79
C ASN A 421 -0.34 -5.89 11.63
N THR A 422 -0.93 -6.38 12.71
CA THR A 422 -0.29 -7.41 13.55
C THR A 422 0.00 -8.65 12.68
N GLY A 423 1.05 -9.42 12.99
CA GLY A 423 1.41 -10.62 12.20
C GLY A 423 0.22 -11.57 11.97
N MET A 424 -0.66 -11.72 12.96
CA MET A 424 -1.93 -12.45 12.82
C MET A 424 -2.88 -11.84 11.77
N GLN A 425 -3.04 -10.52 11.72
CA GLN A 425 -3.87 -9.85 10.72
C GLN A 425 -3.33 -10.09 9.30
N MET A 426 -2.01 -10.08 9.12
CA MET A 426 -1.39 -10.35 7.82
C MET A 426 -1.59 -11.81 7.38
N LEU A 427 -1.40 -12.78 8.28
CA LEU A 427 -1.67 -14.20 8.00
C LEU A 427 -3.14 -14.45 7.65
N ILE A 428 -4.06 -13.86 8.41
CA ILE A 428 -5.51 -13.99 8.15
C ILE A 428 -5.86 -13.34 6.80
N SER A 429 -5.26 -12.18 6.46
CA SER A 429 -5.46 -11.54 5.16
C SER A 429 -5.00 -12.43 4.01
N PHE A 430 -3.83 -13.07 4.12
CA PHE A 430 -3.35 -14.00 3.09
C PHE A 430 -4.26 -15.22 2.97
N GLY A 431 -4.65 -15.84 4.10
CA GLY A 431 -5.56 -16.98 4.09
C GLY A 431 -6.90 -16.64 3.44
N LEU A 432 -7.46 -15.47 3.78
CA LEU A 432 -8.73 -14.99 3.23
C LEU A 432 -8.68 -14.59 1.76
N PHE A 433 -7.52 -14.25 1.21
CA PHE A 433 -7.39 -14.06 -0.24
C PHE A 433 -7.15 -15.39 -0.96
N ILE A 434 -6.26 -16.24 -0.43
CA ILE A 434 -5.87 -17.49 -1.09
C ILE A 434 -7.04 -18.46 -1.15
N VAL A 435 -7.72 -18.72 -0.04
CA VAL A 435 -8.75 -19.76 0.04
C VAL A 435 -9.95 -19.49 -0.88
N PRO A 436 -10.57 -18.30 -0.89
CA PRO A 436 -11.67 -18.01 -1.81
C PRO A 436 -11.23 -17.98 -3.27
N THR A 437 -10.01 -17.50 -3.55
CA THR A 437 -9.48 -17.48 -4.93
C THR A 437 -9.27 -18.89 -5.46
N THR A 438 -8.67 -19.78 -4.66
CA THR A 438 -8.46 -21.17 -5.07
C THR A 438 -9.79 -21.88 -5.24
N LEU A 439 -10.72 -21.74 -4.31
CA LEU A 439 -12.05 -22.34 -4.42
C LEU A 439 -12.81 -21.86 -5.66
N TYR A 440 -12.87 -20.54 -5.90
CA TYR A 440 -13.57 -19.98 -7.05
C TYR A 440 -12.88 -20.32 -8.39
N GLY A 441 -11.56 -20.54 -8.39
CA GLY A 441 -10.79 -20.93 -9.57
C GLY A 441 -10.89 -22.42 -9.91
N THR A 442 -10.87 -23.32 -8.92
CA THR A 442 -10.76 -24.78 -9.14
C THR A 442 -12.10 -25.51 -9.14
N LEU A 443 -13.09 -25.10 -8.36
CA LEU A 443 -14.41 -25.76 -8.35
C LEU A 443 -15.07 -25.82 -9.74
N PRO A 444 -15.04 -24.75 -10.57
CA PRO A 444 -15.59 -24.79 -11.92
C PRO A 444 -14.95 -25.86 -12.82
N MET A 445 -13.69 -26.22 -12.59
CA MET A 445 -13.01 -27.28 -13.36
C MET A 445 -13.50 -28.68 -13.00
N LEU A 446 -13.99 -28.88 -11.77
CA LEU A 446 -14.42 -30.20 -11.26
C LEU A 446 -15.92 -30.46 -11.48
N LEU A 447 -16.76 -29.45 -11.27
CA LEU A 447 -18.23 -29.59 -11.23
C LEU A 447 -18.95 -28.87 -12.37
N GLY A 448 -18.20 -28.16 -13.23
CA GLY A 448 -18.75 -27.22 -14.20
C GLY A 448 -19.10 -25.86 -13.56
N GLN A 449 -19.12 -24.82 -14.40
CA GLN A 449 -19.16 -23.42 -13.95
C GLN A 449 -20.44 -23.09 -13.15
N THR A 450 -21.60 -23.55 -13.60
CA THR A 450 -22.90 -23.25 -12.95
C THR A 450 -23.03 -23.91 -11.59
N TRP A 451 -22.73 -25.21 -11.49
CA TRP A 451 -22.83 -25.96 -10.24
C TRP A 451 -21.80 -25.50 -9.20
N ALA A 452 -20.59 -25.14 -9.64
CA ALA A 452 -19.58 -24.55 -8.77
C ALA A 452 -20.09 -23.26 -8.09
N TYR A 453 -20.70 -22.35 -8.86
CA TYR A 453 -21.25 -21.10 -8.31
C TYR A 453 -22.44 -21.35 -7.38
N ILE A 454 -23.29 -22.33 -7.68
CA ILE A 454 -24.41 -22.71 -6.79
C ILE A 454 -23.89 -23.25 -5.46
N VAL A 455 -22.88 -24.12 -5.47
CA VAL A 455 -22.28 -24.67 -4.23
C VAL A 455 -21.68 -23.54 -3.38
N ILE A 456 -20.92 -22.63 -4.00
CA ILE A 456 -20.34 -21.47 -3.32
C ILE A 456 -21.44 -20.57 -2.73
N LEU A 457 -22.52 -20.35 -3.48
CA LEU A 457 -23.66 -19.55 -3.06
C LEU A 457 -24.40 -20.19 -1.87
N ILE A 458 -24.61 -21.51 -1.87
CA ILE A 458 -25.24 -22.23 -0.76
C ILE A 458 -24.40 -22.10 0.51
N ILE A 459 -23.09 -22.28 0.40
CA ILE A 459 -22.17 -22.12 1.54
C ILE A 459 -22.20 -20.68 2.06
N GLY A 460 -22.12 -19.70 1.16
CA GLY A 460 -22.17 -18.28 1.50
C GLY A 460 -23.48 -17.88 2.19
N LEU A 461 -24.62 -18.37 1.68
CA LEU A 461 -25.94 -18.14 2.27
C LEU A 461 -26.06 -18.78 3.66
N GLY A 462 -25.57 -20.02 3.84
CA GLY A 462 -25.58 -20.68 5.14
C GLY A 462 -24.86 -19.87 6.23
N PHE A 463 -23.70 -19.30 5.90
CA PHE A 463 -22.95 -18.43 6.82
C PHE A 463 -23.58 -17.04 7.00
N THR A 464 -24.24 -16.51 5.97
CA THR A 464 -24.95 -15.22 6.03
C THR A 464 -26.19 -15.31 6.92
N LEU A 465 -26.98 -16.39 6.79
CA LEU A 465 -28.16 -16.63 7.63
C LEU A 465 -27.79 -16.90 9.09
N THR A 466 -26.65 -17.55 9.34
CA THR A 466 -26.14 -17.77 10.69
C THR A 466 -25.42 -16.55 11.29
N SER A 467 -25.45 -15.38 10.62
CA SER A 467 -24.81 -14.14 11.09
C SER A 467 -25.17 -13.69 12.50
N PRO A 468 -26.44 -13.71 12.94
CA PRO A 468 -26.76 -13.31 14.30
C PRO A 468 -26.12 -14.23 15.35
N MET A 469 -25.98 -15.53 15.03
CA MET A 469 -25.42 -16.54 15.93
C MET A 469 -23.90 -16.34 16.10
N TRP A 470 -23.15 -16.22 15.00
CA TRP A 470 -21.70 -16.07 15.12
C TRP A 470 -21.29 -14.67 15.59
N ILE A 471 -22.05 -13.60 15.27
CA ILE A 471 -21.83 -12.27 15.85
C ILE A 471 -22.01 -12.31 17.38
N ASN A 472 -23.03 -13.00 17.86
CA ASN A 472 -23.25 -13.16 19.31
C ASN A 472 -22.12 -13.94 19.98
N ASN A 473 -21.60 -14.99 19.34
CA ASN A 473 -20.43 -15.72 19.84
C ASN A 473 -19.18 -14.82 19.92
N VAL A 474 -18.91 -14.03 18.88
CA VAL A 474 -17.81 -13.05 18.88
C VAL A 474 -17.97 -12.04 20.02
N TYR A 475 -19.19 -11.54 20.24
CA TYR A 475 -19.50 -10.63 21.34
C TYR A 475 -19.22 -11.25 22.72
N VAL A 476 -19.68 -12.47 22.98
CA VAL A 476 -19.45 -13.15 24.27
C VAL A 476 -17.94 -13.31 24.53
N ARG A 477 -17.19 -13.75 23.53
CA ARG A 477 -15.73 -13.91 23.63
C ARG A 477 -15.01 -12.57 23.82
N PHE A 478 -15.48 -11.52 23.15
CA PHE A 478 -14.95 -10.17 23.31
C PHE A 478 -15.17 -9.67 24.75
N MET A 479 -16.36 -9.90 25.31
CA MET A 479 -16.69 -9.51 26.68
C MET A 479 -15.90 -10.28 27.74
N GLN A 480 -15.60 -11.57 27.50
CA GLN A 480 -14.71 -12.36 28.36
C GLN A 480 -13.30 -11.76 28.44
N ARG A 481 -12.80 -11.19 27.34
CA ARG A 481 -11.48 -10.56 27.25
C ARG A 481 -11.49 -9.03 27.39
N ARG A 482 -12.57 -8.45 27.91
CA ARG A 482 -12.78 -6.99 27.91
C ARG A 482 -11.60 -6.21 28.49
N TYR A 483 -11.02 -6.69 29.60
CA TYR A 483 -9.97 -5.96 30.32
C TYR A 483 -8.65 -5.97 29.54
N GLU A 484 -8.24 -7.15 29.04
CA GLU A 484 -7.06 -7.28 28.18
C GLU A 484 -7.18 -6.42 26.91
N ASN A 485 -8.38 -6.41 26.31
CA ASN A 485 -8.67 -5.58 25.14
C ASN A 485 -8.55 -4.09 25.45
N MET A 486 -9.18 -3.63 26.54
CA MET A 486 -9.12 -2.23 26.96
C MET A 486 -7.71 -1.77 27.32
N GLU A 487 -6.95 -2.60 28.04
CA GLU A 487 -5.54 -2.34 28.34
C GLU A 487 -4.72 -2.20 27.05
N GLY A 488 -4.87 -3.15 26.12
CA GLY A 488 -4.16 -3.09 24.83
C GLY A 488 -4.52 -1.85 23.99
N PHE A 489 -5.80 -1.44 23.99
CA PHE A 489 -6.19 -0.20 23.30
C PHE A 489 -5.62 1.05 23.99
N ARG A 490 -5.53 1.08 25.32
CA ARG A 490 -4.92 2.21 26.05
C ARG A 490 -3.41 2.28 25.81
N ASP A 491 -2.73 1.14 25.82
CA ASP A 491 -1.29 1.01 25.55
C ASP A 491 -0.88 1.41 24.12
N SER A 492 -1.82 1.36 23.19
CA SER A 492 -1.56 1.64 21.77
C SER A 492 -1.92 3.06 21.33
N LYS A 493 -2.62 3.86 22.15
CA LYS A 493 -2.77 5.31 21.92
C LYS A 493 -1.41 5.98 22.01
#